data_AF-A0A9P8CU08-F1
#
_entry.id   AF-A0A9P8CU08-F1
#
_cell.length_a   1.000
_cell.length_b   1.000
_cell.length_c   1.000
_cell.angle_alpha   90.00
_cell.angle_beta   90.00
_cell.angle_gamma   90.00
#
_symmetry.space_group_name_H-M   'P 1'
#
loop_
_entity.id
_entity.type
_entity.pdbx_description
1 polymer ?
#
loop_
_entity_poly.entity_id
_entity_poly.type
_entity_poly.pdbx_seq_one_letter_code
_entity_poly.pdbx_strand_id
1 'polypeptide(L)'
;MSGTGGNNNKGKGVARPAVNNPALTAQRFEQELSNAPPDVQDKLRALLQQMALGNAAGGAGAASSGKEPKSMEEHKFWKTQPVVKHEQAYKTDEVVEEDGPIEADVPLDQVRATPYPLPKEFEWTLVNVEDDKEIKELYELLTLNYVEDDDAMFRFDYSAEFLKWALLPPGWKKAWHIGVRVASNKKLVAFISGIPQDVRVHNSVKRMVDINFLCVHKKLRSKRLAPVLIKEVTRRTHLEGIFQAVYTAGVVLPKPMATCRYNHRSLNPKKLVEIGFSHLGRNMTMARLIKLYKLGSETSTPGLRPMEEKDVADVATLMNKYMAHFDLAVHFEEADVRHWLISRPGVVWGYVVENPETKKITDFFSFYSLPSTVINNPTYSTLNAAYSYYYAVQTPSDEELNKITDPEERKRTRDEAIKERLNMLMQDALILARRFDFDVFNALNLMDNELFTENLKFGPGDGYLHYYLYNWRCREIEGHKVGLVML
;
A
#
# COMPACT_ATOMS: atom_id res chain seq x y z
N MET A 1 -71.12 -5.33 13.47
CA MET A 1 -71.12 -3.90 13.08
C MET A 1 -70.05 -3.18 13.89
N SER A 2 -69.29 -2.29 13.24
CA SER A 2 -68.10 -1.56 13.73
C SER A 2 -66.89 -2.48 14.05
N GLY A 3 -65.66 -2.26 13.59
CA GLY A 3 -65.01 -1.12 12.96
C GLY A 3 -63.64 -0.98 13.60
N THR A 4 -62.58 -1.58 13.03
CA THR A 4 -61.21 -1.53 13.58
C THR A 4 -60.22 -1.15 12.49
N GLY A 5 -59.50 -0.06 12.75
CA GLY A 5 -58.63 0.65 11.81
C GLY A 5 -57.36 -0.09 11.40
N GLY A 6 -56.97 0.13 10.15
CA GLY A 6 -55.67 -0.26 9.61
C GLY A 6 -54.58 0.72 10.01
N ASN A 7 -53.55 0.19 10.68
CA ASN A 7 -52.33 0.91 11.02
C ASN A 7 -51.21 0.47 10.08
N ASN A 8 -50.72 1.41 9.25
CA ASN A 8 -49.59 1.22 8.35
C ASN A 8 -48.28 1.31 9.12
N ASN A 9 -47.59 0.19 9.30
CA ASN A 9 -46.26 0.14 9.92
C ASN A 9 -45.17 0.20 8.84
N LYS A 10 -44.64 1.42 8.56
CA LYS A 10 -43.38 1.60 7.80
C LYS A 10 -42.22 1.54 8.78
N GLY A 11 -41.35 0.55 8.61
CA GLY A 11 -40.12 0.37 9.38
C GLY A 11 -39.21 1.59 9.28
N LYS A 12 -38.73 2.05 10.45
CA LYS A 12 -37.73 3.10 10.60
C LYS A 12 -36.38 2.57 10.11
N GLY A 13 -35.84 3.18 9.06
CA GLY A 13 -34.45 3.04 8.67
C GLY A 13 -33.53 3.69 9.71
N VAL A 14 -32.50 2.95 10.11
CA VAL A 14 -31.42 3.43 10.98
C VAL A 14 -30.62 4.49 10.21
N ALA A 15 -30.56 5.71 10.75
CA ALA A 15 -29.77 6.80 10.19
C ALA A 15 -28.27 6.52 10.39
N ARG A 16 -27.47 6.64 9.33
CA ARG A 16 -26.00 6.63 9.39
C ARG A 16 -25.50 7.89 10.12
N PRO A 17 -24.43 7.82 10.93
CA PRO A 17 -23.85 9.00 11.55
C PRO A 17 -23.24 9.92 10.48
N ALA A 18 -23.25 11.22 10.75
CA ALA A 18 -22.79 12.26 9.84
C ALA A 18 -21.33 12.02 9.40
N VAL A 19 -21.10 11.98 8.10
CA VAL A 19 -19.78 11.90 7.48
C VAL A 19 -19.05 13.23 7.76
N ASN A 20 -17.90 13.18 8.42
CA ASN A 20 -17.03 14.35 8.62
C ASN A 20 -16.59 14.88 7.25
N ASN A 21 -16.97 16.11 6.90
CA ASN A 21 -16.58 16.75 5.66
C ASN A 21 -15.10 17.24 5.76
N PRO A 22 -14.17 16.67 4.98
CA PRO A 22 -12.75 17.02 5.05
C PRO A 22 -12.45 18.49 4.66
N ALA A 23 -13.28 19.10 3.81
CA ALA A 23 -13.11 20.49 3.36
C ALA A 23 -13.36 21.50 4.50
N LEU A 24 -14.35 21.24 5.35
CA LEU A 24 -14.63 22.05 6.54
C LEU A 24 -13.53 21.90 7.60
N THR A 25 -12.89 20.73 7.66
CA THR A 25 -11.79 20.43 8.59
C THR A 25 -10.48 21.12 8.16
N ALA A 26 -10.21 21.20 6.85
CA ALA A 26 -9.06 21.93 6.29
C ALA A 26 -9.14 23.46 6.50
N GLN A 27 -10.33 24.06 6.35
CA GLN A 27 -10.51 25.50 6.63
C GLN A 27 -10.31 25.85 8.11
N ARG A 28 -10.77 24.97 9.01
CA ARG A 28 -10.56 25.11 10.46
C ARG A 28 -9.09 24.94 10.84
N PHE A 29 -8.38 24.03 10.17
CA PHE A 29 -6.94 23.83 10.31
C PHE A 29 -6.12 25.07 9.88
N GLU A 30 -6.51 25.70 8.77
CA GLU A 30 -5.86 26.93 8.29
C GLU A 30 -6.05 28.07 9.28
N GLN A 31 -7.28 28.22 9.81
CA GLN A 31 -7.59 29.18 10.87
C GLN A 31 -6.77 28.90 12.14
N GLU A 32 -6.66 27.65 12.60
CA GLU A 32 -5.90 27.34 13.82
C GLU A 32 -4.39 27.54 13.67
N LEU A 33 -3.84 27.27 12.49
CA LEU A 33 -2.42 27.56 12.20
C LEU A 33 -2.16 29.07 12.06
N SER A 34 -3.14 29.83 11.55
CA SER A 34 -3.10 31.30 11.47
C SER A 34 -3.53 32.01 12.76
N ASN A 35 -4.09 31.29 13.72
CA ASN A 35 -4.47 31.80 15.05
C ASN A 35 -3.38 31.51 16.10
N ALA A 36 -2.27 30.87 15.72
CA ALA A 36 -1.08 30.84 16.57
C ALA A 36 -0.62 32.28 16.84
N PRO A 37 -0.15 32.61 18.06
CA PRO A 37 0.34 33.94 18.39
C PRO A 37 1.28 34.50 17.31
N PRO A 38 1.16 35.79 16.91
CA PRO A 38 1.95 36.36 15.82
C PRO A 38 3.46 36.13 15.97
N ASP A 39 3.96 36.14 17.21
CA ASP A 39 5.37 35.89 17.52
C ASP A 39 5.78 34.43 17.21
N VAL A 40 4.88 33.46 17.34
CA VAL A 40 5.10 32.05 17.00
C VAL A 40 5.11 31.87 15.48
N GLN A 41 4.23 32.57 14.75
CA GLN A 41 4.23 32.54 13.28
C GLN A 41 5.48 33.18 12.68
N ASP A 42 5.91 34.30 13.26
CA ASP A 42 7.09 35.02 12.80
C ASP A 42 8.38 34.28 13.16
N LYS A 43 8.47 33.67 14.36
CA LYS A 43 9.58 32.76 14.72
C LYS A 43 9.61 31.53 13.83
N LEU A 44 8.45 30.94 13.50
CA LEU A 44 8.36 29.80 12.60
C LEU A 44 8.77 30.19 11.17
N ARG A 45 8.35 31.35 10.66
CA ARG A 45 8.78 31.85 9.34
C ARG A 45 10.28 32.17 9.30
N ALA A 46 10.80 32.83 10.34
CA ALA A 46 12.22 33.15 10.46
C ALA A 46 13.07 31.87 10.57
N LEU A 47 12.62 30.87 11.34
CA LEU A 47 13.25 29.56 11.42
C LEU A 47 13.18 28.81 10.09
N LEU A 48 12.04 28.82 9.40
CA LEU A 48 11.88 28.21 8.08
C LEU A 48 12.77 28.90 7.02
N GLN A 49 13.03 30.20 7.15
CA GLN A 49 14.00 30.95 6.33
C GLN A 49 15.43 30.58 6.72
N GLN A 50 15.76 30.46 8.00
CA GLN A 50 17.10 30.09 8.48
C GLN A 50 17.46 28.64 8.10
N MET A 51 16.50 27.72 8.16
CA MET A 51 16.63 26.33 7.68
C MET A 51 16.73 26.24 6.15
N ALA A 52 16.19 27.22 5.41
CA ALA A 52 16.35 27.32 3.96
C ALA A 52 17.73 27.91 3.57
N LEU A 53 18.23 28.88 4.34
CA LEU A 53 19.47 29.60 4.07
C LEU A 53 20.74 28.83 4.52
N GLY A 54 20.62 27.90 5.47
CA GLY A 54 21.74 27.08 5.93
C GLY A 54 22.01 25.78 5.15
N ASN A 55 21.23 25.46 4.11
CA ASN A 55 21.31 24.14 3.46
C ASN A 55 20.69 24.13 2.04
N ALA A 56 21.34 24.82 1.11
CA ALA A 56 21.01 24.71 -0.31
C ALA A 56 21.34 23.30 -0.86
N ALA A 57 20.44 22.77 -1.70
CA ALA A 57 20.44 21.47 -2.40
C ALA A 57 20.09 20.20 -1.59
N GLY A 58 18.92 19.63 -1.90
CA GLY A 58 18.52 18.26 -1.54
C GLY A 58 17.14 18.17 -0.89
N GLY A 59 16.06 18.15 -1.68
CA GLY A 59 14.69 17.92 -1.23
C GLY A 59 14.10 16.69 -1.93
N ALA A 60 13.79 15.65 -1.15
CA ALA A 60 12.91 14.56 -1.53
C ALA A 60 11.61 14.75 -0.75
N GLY A 61 10.51 14.94 -1.47
CA GLY A 61 9.20 15.21 -0.88
C GLY A 61 8.25 15.87 -1.87
N ALA A 62 7.81 15.10 -2.86
CA ALA A 62 6.55 15.27 -3.59
C ALA A 62 6.44 14.11 -4.58
N ALA A 63 5.24 13.52 -4.68
CA ALA A 63 4.83 12.82 -5.87
C ALA A 63 4.95 13.77 -7.07
N SER A 64 5.76 13.38 -8.05
CA SER A 64 5.76 13.92 -9.40
C SER A 64 6.43 12.87 -10.27
N SER A 65 5.65 12.06 -10.98
CA SER A 65 6.16 11.23 -12.07
C SER A 65 6.37 12.10 -13.30
N GLY A 66 7.50 11.92 -14.00
CA GLY A 66 7.78 12.57 -15.29
C GLY A 66 9.09 13.36 -15.38
N LYS A 67 9.88 13.47 -14.29
CA LYS A 67 11.26 13.98 -14.40
C LYS A 67 12.23 12.80 -14.44
N GLU A 68 13.19 12.86 -15.36
CA GLU A 68 14.33 11.93 -15.41
C GLU A 68 14.92 11.71 -14.01
N PRO A 69 15.37 10.48 -13.69
CA PRO A 69 15.99 10.20 -12.40
C PRO A 69 17.15 11.16 -12.19
N LYS A 70 17.08 11.95 -11.11
CA LYS A 70 18.17 12.84 -10.73
C LYS A 70 19.43 12.01 -10.50
N SER A 71 20.58 12.50 -10.96
CA SER A 71 21.85 11.84 -10.70
C SER A 71 22.08 11.72 -9.19
N MET A 72 22.72 10.64 -8.73
CA MET A 72 22.95 10.42 -7.30
C MET A 72 23.84 11.50 -6.64
N GLU A 73 24.63 12.23 -7.41
CA GLU A 73 25.37 13.41 -6.91
C GLU A 73 24.42 14.47 -6.31
N GLU A 74 23.18 14.54 -6.80
CA GLU A 74 22.14 15.45 -6.31
C GLU A 74 21.42 14.90 -5.05
N HIS A 75 21.48 13.58 -4.79
CA HIS A 75 20.82 12.91 -3.67
C HIS A 75 21.68 12.94 -2.39
N LYS A 76 21.80 14.12 -1.77
CA LYS A 76 22.65 14.33 -0.57
C LYS A 76 22.38 13.41 0.63
N PHE A 77 21.16 12.93 0.81
CA PHE A 77 20.79 12.02 1.90
C PHE A 77 21.07 10.55 1.54
N TRP A 78 20.48 10.07 0.43
CA TRP A 78 20.55 8.66 0.03
C TRP A 78 21.97 8.18 -0.27
N LYS A 79 22.86 9.08 -0.74
CA LYS A 79 24.28 8.74 -0.94
C LYS A 79 25.01 8.26 0.31
N THR A 80 24.50 8.58 1.51
CA THR A 80 25.11 8.20 2.79
C THR A 80 24.37 7.05 3.47
N GLN A 81 23.36 6.46 2.81
CA GLN A 81 22.58 5.35 3.36
C GLN A 81 23.12 4.01 2.83
N PRO A 82 22.94 2.91 3.57
CA PRO A 82 23.29 1.57 3.12
C PRO A 82 22.25 1.08 2.11
N VAL A 83 22.29 1.59 0.89
CA VAL A 83 21.44 1.19 -0.24
C VAL A 83 22.29 0.93 -1.47
N VAL A 84 21.82 0.07 -2.37
CA VAL A 84 22.52 -0.21 -3.64
C VAL A 84 22.61 1.08 -4.46
N LYS A 85 23.82 1.37 -4.96
CA LYS A 85 24.15 2.59 -5.69
C LYS A 85 24.04 2.36 -7.21
N HIS A 86 23.62 3.38 -7.96
CA HIS A 86 23.34 3.26 -9.40
C HIS A 86 24.60 3.31 -10.28
N GLU A 87 24.77 2.37 -11.21
CA GLU A 87 25.91 2.26 -12.14
C GLU A 87 26.21 3.56 -12.91
N GLN A 88 25.20 4.15 -13.58
CA GLN A 88 25.37 5.39 -14.36
C GLN A 88 25.64 6.65 -13.52
N ALA A 89 25.33 6.63 -12.21
CA ALA A 89 25.48 7.80 -11.36
C ALA A 89 26.79 7.81 -10.56
N TYR A 90 27.54 6.71 -10.58
CA TYR A 90 28.72 6.53 -9.74
C TYR A 90 29.98 6.09 -10.48
N LYS A 91 29.92 5.69 -11.77
CA LYS A 91 31.05 5.04 -12.47
C LYS A 91 31.62 3.88 -11.62
N THR A 92 30.74 3.10 -11.01
CA THR A 92 31.11 1.94 -10.22
C THR A 92 30.42 0.71 -10.81
N ASP A 93 31.23 -0.28 -11.17
CA ASP A 93 30.82 -1.61 -11.67
C ASP A 93 30.28 -2.48 -10.51
N GLU A 94 29.34 -1.97 -9.69
CA GLU A 94 28.76 -2.78 -8.60
C GLU A 94 27.69 -3.71 -9.18
N VAL A 95 28.15 -4.77 -9.84
CA VAL A 95 27.33 -5.92 -10.19
C VAL A 95 27.04 -6.66 -8.88
N VAL A 96 25.77 -6.70 -8.48
CA VAL A 96 25.34 -7.48 -7.31
C VAL A 96 25.32 -8.95 -7.70
N GLU A 97 26.37 -9.70 -7.38
CA GLU A 97 26.45 -11.14 -7.67
C GLU A 97 25.68 -11.99 -6.63
N GLU A 98 25.69 -11.55 -5.37
CA GLU A 98 25.08 -12.26 -4.23
C GLU A 98 24.23 -11.32 -3.38
N ASP A 99 23.11 -11.84 -2.88
CA ASP A 99 22.25 -11.12 -1.94
C ASP A 99 22.85 -11.09 -0.54
N GLY A 100 22.60 -10.02 0.21
CA GLY A 100 23.06 -9.95 1.60
C GLY A 100 23.05 -8.54 2.20
N PRO A 101 23.53 -8.38 3.44
CA PRO A 101 23.64 -7.07 4.05
C PRO A 101 24.66 -6.17 3.32
N ILE A 102 24.42 -4.85 3.32
CA ILE A 102 25.39 -3.87 2.78
C ILE A 102 26.40 -3.51 3.87
N GLU A 103 25.90 -3.18 5.04
CA GLU A 103 26.65 -2.97 6.28
C GLU A 103 26.33 -4.10 7.26
N ALA A 104 27.34 -4.55 8.00
CA ALA A 104 27.17 -5.56 9.03
C ALA A 104 26.29 -5.03 10.17
N ASP A 105 25.47 -5.92 10.74
CA ASP A 105 24.69 -5.62 11.94
C ASP A 105 25.64 -5.23 13.08
N VAL A 106 25.33 -4.13 13.77
CA VAL A 106 26.16 -3.63 14.88
C VAL A 106 25.60 -4.11 16.22
N PRO A 107 26.44 -4.38 17.23
CA PRO A 107 26.00 -4.64 18.59
C PRO A 107 25.07 -3.54 19.14
N LEU A 108 24.09 -3.92 19.96
CA LEU A 108 23.06 -3.00 20.49
C LEU A 108 23.65 -1.82 21.27
N ASP A 109 24.79 -2.00 21.95
CA ASP A 109 25.50 -0.96 22.69
C ASP A 109 26.16 0.09 21.78
N GLN A 110 26.37 -0.22 20.50
CA GLN A 110 26.84 0.70 19.47
C GLN A 110 25.71 1.45 18.77
N VAL A 111 24.46 0.99 18.94
CA VAL A 111 23.28 1.69 18.41
C VAL A 111 22.99 2.92 19.26
N ARG A 112 22.78 4.06 18.61
CA ARG A 112 22.45 5.33 19.29
C ARG A 112 21.20 5.18 20.16
N ALA A 113 21.38 5.24 21.47
CA ALA A 113 20.29 5.12 22.45
C ALA A 113 19.32 6.32 22.44
N THR A 114 19.82 7.54 22.19
CA THR A 114 19.01 8.77 22.25
C THR A 114 18.41 9.13 20.89
N PRO A 115 17.20 9.72 20.84
CA PRO A 115 16.59 10.18 19.59
C PRO A 115 17.47 11.16 18.81
N TYR A 116 17.29 11.21 17.49
CA TYR A 116 17.90 12.28 16.69
C TYR A 116 17.34 13.65 17.10
N PRO A 117 18.15 14.72 17.11
CA PRO A 117 17.69 16.03 17.53
C PRO A 117 16.68 16.60 16.53
N LEU A 118 15.64 17.24 17.07
CA LEU A 118 14.70 18.08 16.33
C LEU A 118 14.93 19.55 16.70
N PRO A 119 14.52 20.51 15.84
CA PRO A 119 14.39 21.90 16.27
C PRO A 119 13.47 21.99 17.49
N LYS A 120 13.74 22.93 18.40
CA LYS A 120 13.04 23.06 19.70
C LYS A 120 11.52 23.29 19.57
N GLU A 121 11.07 23.73 18.40
CA GLU A 121 9.67 23.94 18.04
C GLU A 121 8.92 22.63 17.78
N PHE A 122 9.65 21.52 17.66
CA PHE A 122 9.13 20.19 17.39
C PHE A 122 9.55 19.20 18.47
N GLU A 123 8.74 18.18 18.64
CA GLU A 123 9.02 17.07 19.54
C GLU A 123 8.64 15.74 18.90
N TRP A 124 9.37 14.69 19.26
CA TRP A 124 9.01 13.32 18.89
C TRP A 124 7.79 12.87 19.67
N THR A 125 6.91 12.13 19.01
CA THR A 125 5.80 11.40 19.63
C THR A 125 5.79 9.98 19.09
N LEU A 126 5.23 9.05 19.87
CA LEU A 126 4.82 7.75 19.37
C LEU A 126 3.31 7.75 19.25
N VAL A 127 2.79 7.61 18.03
CA VAL A 127 1.36 7.66 17.77
C VAL A 127 0.72 6.37 18.25
N ASN A 128 -0.26 6.47 19.14
CA ASN A 128 -1.02 5.32 19.57
C ASN A 128 -2.24 5.10 18.68
N VAL A 129 -2.16 4.16 17.72
CA VAL A 129 -3.26 3.92 16.78
C VAL A 129 -4.44 3.15 17.39
N GLU A 130 -4.28 2.62 18.60
CA GLU A 130 -5.38 2.06 19.39
C GLU A 130 -6.21 3.16 20.09
N ASP A 131 -5.67 4.38 20.22
CA ASP A 131 -6.40 5.53 20.75
C ASP A 131 -7.16 6.25 19.63
N ASP A 132 -8.48 6.38 19.80
CA ASP A 132 -9.37 6.93 18.78
C ASP A 132 -9.08 8.40 18.44
N LYS A 133 -8.51 9.16 19.37
CA LYS A 133 -8.13 10.56 19.12
C LYS A 133 -6.84 10.62 18.32
N GLU A 134 -5.81 9.86 18.70
CA GLU A 134 -4.53 9.85 18.01
C GLU A 134 -4.62 9.24 16.60
N ILE A 135 -5.41 8.19 16.39
CA ILE A 135 -5.63 7.66 15.03
C ILE A 135 -6.40 8.64 14.15
N LYS A 136 -7.33 9.43 14.73
CA LYS A 136 -8.02 10.48 14.00
C LYS A 136 -7.06 11.58 13.57
N GLU A 137 -6.14 11.98 14.44
CA GLU A 137 -5.08 12.95 14.10
C GLU A 137 -4.16 12.42 12.98
N LEU A 138 -3.82 11.14 13.01
CA LEU A 138 -3.05 10.48 11.96
C LEU A 138 -3.83 10.45 10.64
N TYR A 139 -5.09 10.05 10.67
CA TYR A 139 -5.99 10.09 9.52
C TYR A 139 -6.04 11.48 8.90
N GLU A 140 -6.27 12.52 9.72
CA GLU A 140 -6.32 13.91 9.24
C GLU A 140 -4.99 14.35 8.60
N LEU A 141 -3.85 13.97 9.18
CA LEU A 141 -2.55 14.23 8.60
C LEU A 141 -2.41 13.56 7.22
N LEU A 142 -2.70 12.26 7.14
CA LEU A 142 -2.53 11.47 5.92
C LEU A 142 -3.46 11.93 4.81
N THR A 143 -4.76 12.02 5.09
CA THR A 143 -5.75 12.49 4.13
C THR A 143 -5.34 13.86 3.60
N LEU A 144 -4.98 14.82 4.44
CA LEU A 144 -4.69 16.18 3.96
C LEU A 144 -3.29 16.34 3.30
N ASN A 145 -2.35 15.41 3.51
CA ASN A 145 -0.93 15.65 3.19
C ASN A 145 -0.13 14.47 2.60
N TYR A 146 -0.71 13.27 2.40
CA TYR A 146 0.07 12.11 1.98
C TYR A 146 0.28 12.07 0.45
N VAL A 147 -0.63 11.43 -0.28
CA VAL A 147 -0.53 11.24 -1.73
C VAL A 147 -1.72 11.93 -2.42
N GLU A 148 -1.37 12.72 -3.42
CA GLU A 148 -2.29 13.31 -4.39
C GLU A 148 -1.84 12.81 -5.75
N ASP A 149 -2.79 12.53 -6.65
CA ASP A 149 -2.48 12.33 -8.06
C ASP A 149 -1.85 13.60 -8.67
N ASP A 150 -1.20 13.46 -9.82
CA ASP A 150 -0.43 14.54 -10.44
C ASP A 150 -1.29 15.79 -10.75
N ASP A 151 -2.60 15.59 -10.95
CA ASP A 151 -3.60 16.64 -11.20
C ASP A 151 -4.34 17.11 -9.92
N ALA A 152 -4.05 16.52 -8.76
CA ALA A 152 -4.71 16.75 -7.47
C ALA A 152 -6.24 16.61 -7.52
N MET A 153 -6.77 15.69 -8.35
CA MET A 153 -8.19 15.35 -8.44
C MET A 153 -8.60 14.32 -7.37
N PHE A 154 -7.68 13.49 -6.92
CA PHE A 154 -7.90 12.37 -6.01
C PHE A 154 -6.91 12.36 -4.85
N ARG A 155 -7.40 11.93 -3.69
CA ARG A 155 -6.62 11.87 -2.46
C ARG A 155 -7.03 10.63 -1.68
N PHE A 156 -6.06 9.81 -1.27
CA PHE A 156 -6.36 8.61 -0.50
C PHE A 156 -7.09 8.94 0.80
N ASP A 157 -8.11 8.15 1.08
CA ASP A 157 -8.98 8.24 2.23
C ASP A 157 -8.83 6.98 3.09
N TYR A 158 -7.71 6.91 3.82
CA TYR A 158 -7.39 5.78 4.69
C TYR A 158 -8.31 5.78 5.91
N SER A 159 -9.28 4.87 5.98
CA SER A 159 -10.15 4.80 7.15
C SER A 159 -9.36 4.45 8.43
N ALA A 160 -9.88 4.82 9.61
CA ALA A 160 -9.29 4.42 10.88
C ALA A 160 -9.16 2.89 11.00
N GLU A 161 -10.16 2.15 10.53
CA GLU A 161 -10.12 0.68 10.52
C GLU A 161 -9.03 0.13 9.58
N PHE A 162 -8.81 0.78 8.43
CA PHE A 162 -7.71 0.44 7.54
C PHE A 162 -6.35 0.69 8.21
N LEU A 163 -6.18 1.84 8.86
CA LEU A 163 -4.93 2.16 9.57
C LEU A 163 -4.67 1.20 10.73
N LYS A 164 -5.70 0.81 11.51
CA LYS A 164 -5.57 -0.23 12.55
C LYS A 164 -5.14 -1.57 11.93
N TRP A 165 -5.77 -1.97 10.83
CA TRP A 165 -5.39 -3.20 10.12
C TRP A 165 -3.94 -3.15 9.59
N ALA A 166 -3.54 -2.04 8.98
CA ALA A 166 -2.20 -1.88 8.40
C ALA A 166 -1.09 -1.73 9.46
N LEU A 167 -1.36 -1.11 10.60
CA LEU A 167 -0.34 -0.74 11.58
C LEU A 167 -0.25 -1.67 12.79
N LEU A 168 -1.24 -2.55 13.01
CA LEU A 168 -1.26 -3.49 14.13
C LEU A 168 -1.13 -4.98 13.72
N PRO A 169 -0.23 -5.38 12.79
CA PRO A 169 -0.02 -6.80 12.51
C PRO A 169 0.67 -7.53 13.67
N PRO A 170 0.67 -8.88 13.67
CA PRO A 170 1.41 -9.66 14.65
C PRO A 170 2.86 -9.16 14.81
N GLY A 171 3.27 -8.93 16.06
CA GLY A 171 4.62 -8.45 16.38
C GLY A 171 4.87 -6.94 16.18
N TRP A 172 3.84 -6.16 15.81
CA TRP A 172 3.97 -4.70 15.70
C TRP A 172 4.57 -4.08 16.98
N LYS A 173 5.25 -2.95 16.81
CA LYS A 173 5.87 -2.23 17.92
C LYS A 173 5.44 -0.78 17.91
N LYS A 174 4.91 -0.30 19.04
CA LYS A 174 4.61 1.13 19.26
C LYS A 174 5.81 2.04 18.97
N ALA A 175 7.02 1.55 19.22
CA ALA A 175 8.26 2.28 18.93
C ALA A 175 8.43 2.63 17.44
N TRP A 176 7.75 1.95 16.53
CA TRP A 176 7.87 2.14 15.09
C TRP A 176 6.76 3.02 14.50
N HIS A 177 5.84 3.56 15.29
CA HIS A 177 4.82 4.52 14.84
C HIS A 177 5.22 5.93 15.26
N ILE A 178 6.08 6.55 14.45
CA ILE A 178 6.83 7.73 14.86
C ILE A 178 6.17 8.97 14.28
N GLY A 179 5.76 9.87 15.16
CA GLY A 179 5.23 11.17 14.78
C GLY A 179 6.14 12.32 15.18
N VAL A 180 5.95 13.46 14.52
CA VAL A 180 6.50 14.75 14.95
C VAL A 180 5.35 15.68 15.26
N ARG A 181 5.35 16.25 16.47
CA ARG A 181 4.38 17.26 16.90
C ARG A 181 5.04 18.61 17.02
N VAL A 182 4.26 19.67 16.80
CA VAL A 182 4.67 21.04 17.15
C VAL A 182 4.59 21.18 18.66
N ALA A 183 5.70 21.57 19.31
CA ALA A 183 5.83 21.55 20.77
C ALA A 183 4.82 22.46 21.49
N SER A 184 4.47 23.60 20.88
CA SER A 184 3.59 24.63 21.48
C SER A 184 2.11 24.26 21.49
N ASN A 185 1.63 23.52 20.49
CA ASN A 185 0.19 23.20 20.34
C ASN A 185 -0.09 21.69 20.17
N LYS A 186 0.95 20.85 20.24
CA LYS A 186 0.89 19.38 20.14
C LYS A 186 0.33 18.84 18.83
N LYS A 187 0.21 19.66 17.79
CA LYS A 187 -0.34 19.28 16.50
C LYS A 187 0.60 18.33 15.75
N LEU A 188 0.09 17.20 15.27
CA LEU A 188 0.84 16.22 14.48
C LEU A 188 1.12 16.79 13.08
N VAL A 189 2.39 16.82 12.67
CA VAL A 189 2.84 17.44 11.41
C VAL A 189 3.72 16.53 10.54
N ALA A 190 4.14 15.40 11.07
CA ALA A 190 4.75 14.35 10.26
C ALA A 190 4.58 12.98 10.91
N PHE A 191 4.64 11.94 10.10
CA PHE A 191 4.52 10.55 10.51
C PHE A 191 5.39 9.65 9.63
N ILE A 192 5.89 8.56 10.20
CA ILE A 192 6.48 7.41 9.50
C ILE A 192 6.16 6.17 10.33
N SER A 193 5.86 5.06 9.66
CA SER A 193 5.59 3.80 10.34
C SER A 193 6.54 2.69 9.89
N GLY A 194 6.73 1.72 10.77
CA GLY A 194 7.30 0.41 10.45
C GLY A 194 6.47 -0.71 11.07
N ILE A 195 6.39 -1.84 10.39
CA ILE A 195 5.81 -3.10 10.89
C ILE A 195 6.78 -4.27 10.62
N PRO A 196 6.78 -5.34 11.42
CA PRO A 196 7.66 -6.47 11.15
C PRO A 196 7.12 -7.30 10.00
N GLN A 197 8.01 -7.85 9.18
CA GLN A 197 7.63 -8.81 8.15
C GLN A 197 8.78 -9.77 7.86
N ASP A 198 8.46 -11.05 7.71
CA ASP A 198 9.41 -12.02 7.16
C ASP A 198 9.37 -11.96 5.64
N VAL A 199 10.47 -11.48 5.06
CA VAL A 199 10.61 -11.27 3.63
C VAL A 199 11.61 -12.27 3.08
N ARG A 200 11.18 -13.07 2.12
CA ARG A 200 12.05 -13.92 1.32
C ARG A 200 12.60 -13.13 0.15
N VAL A 201 13.92 -13.03 0.09
CA VAL A 201 14.69 -12.48 -1.02
C VAL A 201 15.52 -13.62 -1.61
N HIS A 202 15.15 -14.02 -2.84
CA HIS A 202 15.55 -15.25 -3.53
C HIS A 202 15.49 -16.47 -2.59
N ASN A 203 16.66 -16.91 -2.11
CA ASN A 203 16.82 -18.12 -1.30
C ASN A 203 16.87 -17.85 0.21
N SER A 204 16.83 -16.59 0.64
CA SER A 204 16.99 -16.20 2.04
C SER A 204 15.71 -15.59 2.60
N VAL A 205 15.27 -16.07 3.77
CA VAL A 205 14.20 -15.42 4.53
C VAL A 205 14.85 -14.56 5.60
N LYS A 206 14.46 -13.28 5.64
CA LYS A 206 14.98 -12.31 6.61
C LYS A 206 13.81 -11.57 7.25
N ARG A 207 13.84 -11.48 8.58
CA ARG A 207 12.99 -10.57 9.33
C ARG A 207 13.41 -9.14 9.02
N MET A 208 12.54 -8.39 8.36
CA MET A 208 12.74 -6.98 8.00
C MET A 208 11.66 -6.11 8.64
N VAL A 209 11.85 -4.80 8.56
CA VAL A 209 10.77 -3.84 8.84
C VAL A 209 10.19 -3.34 7.51
N ASP A 210 8.89 -3.52 7.30
CA ASP A 210 8.17 -2.87 6.21
C ASP A 210 7.87 -1.42 6.62
N ILE A 211 8.43 -0.47 5.87
CA ILE A 211 8.30 0.97 6.11
C ILE A 211 7.25 1.56 5.17
N ASN A 212 6.21 2.16 5.76
CA ASN A 212 5.14 2.82 5.02
C ASN A 212 4.63 4.08 5.75
N PHE A 213 3.70 4.80 5.13
CA PHE A 213 3.03 5.99 5.67
C PHE A 213 3.97 7.17 6.01
N LEU A 214 5.09 7.32 5.29
CA LEU A 214 5.96 8.50 5.41
C LEU A 214 5.23 9.76 4.92
N CYS A 215 4.70 10.54 5.84
CA CYS A 215 3.95 11.75 5.56
C CYS A 215 4.61 12.96 6.23
N VAL A 216 4.79 14.04 5.47
CA VAL A 216 5.19 15.35 6.01
C VAL A 216 4.15 16.36 5.58
N HIS A 217 3.63 17.11 6.55
CA HIS A 217 2.68 18.19 6.31
C HIS A 217 3.17 19.14 5.21
N LYS A 218 2.31 19.54 4.27
CA LYS A 218 2.67 20.28 3.05
C LYS A 218 3.54 21.51 3.31
N LYS A 219 3.22 22.30 4.34
CA LYS A 219 3.96 23.52 4.72
C LYS A 219 5.40 23.26 5.22
N LEU A 220 5.72 22.02 5.59
CA LEU A 220 7.05 21.62 6.07
C LEU A 220 7.83 20.80 5.02
N ARG A 221 7.24 20.56 3.84
CA ARG A 221 7.95 19.93 2.72
C ARG A 221 9.14 20.80 2.30
N SER A 222 10.17 20.16 1.73
CA SER A 222 11.44 20.80 1.37
C SER A 222 12.27 21.37 2.53
N LYS A 223 11.90 21.10 3.79
CA LYS A 223 12.68 21.45 5.00
C LYS A 223 13.53 20.31 5.56
N ARG A 224 13.72 19.24 4.77
CA ARG A 224 14.50 18.04 5.11
C ARG A 224 14.06 17.29 6.37
N LEU A 225 12.76 17.36 6.71
CA LEU A 225 12.22 16.60 7.83
C LEU A 225 12.15 15.08 7.54
N ALA A 226 11.85 14.69 6.29
CA ALA A 226 11.80 13.28 5.88
C ALA A 226 13.12 12.51 6.14
N PRO A 227 14.31 13.02 5.76
CA PRO A 227 15.59 12.42 6.18
C PRO A 227 15.75 12.21 7.69
N VAL A 228 15.22 13.11 8.52
CA VAL A 228 15.32 13.00 9.98
C VAL A 228 14.37 11.92 10.51
N LEU A 229 13.16 11.83 9.96
CA LEU A 229 12.21 10.73 10.22
C LEU A 229 12.80 9.37 9.85
N ILE A 230 13.42 9.26 8.67
CA ILE A 230 14.06 8.02 8.22
C ILE A 230 15.18 7.61 9.18
N LYS A 231 16.06 8.56 9.56
CA LYS A 231 17.12 8.27 10.56
C LYS A 231 16.56 7.82 11.91
N GLU A 232 15.48 8.43 12.37
CA GLU A 232 14.87 8.06 13.65
C GLU A 232 14.17 6.70 13.59
N VAL A 233 13.47 6.36 12.49
CA VAL A 233 12.89 5.00 12.36
C VAL A 233 13.99 3.95 12.29
N THR A 234 15.03 4.16 11.47
CA THR A 234 16.20 3.27 11.40
C THR A 234 16.85 3.06 12.77
N ARG A 235 17.05 4.13 13.55
CA ARG A 235 17.60 4.02 14.91
C ARG A 235 16.74 3.12 15.80
N ARG A 236 15.41 3.24 15.70
CA ARG A 236 14.46 2.45 16.51
C ARG A 236 14.33 1.01 16.05
N THR A 237 14.46 0.73 14.75
CA THR A 237 14.49 -0.66 14.28
C THR A 237 15.80 -1.34 14.68
N HIS A 238 16.93 -0.63 14.61
CA HIS A 238 18.24 -1.14 15.06
C HIS A 238 18.27 -1.44 16.56
N LEU A 239 17.61 -0.63 17.40
CA LEU A 239 17.47 -0.90 18.83
C LEU A 239 16.68 -2.18 19.15
N GLU A 240 15.88 -2.66 18.19
CA GLU A 240 15.14 -3.93 18.28
C GLU A 240 15.91 -5.08 17.60
N GLY A 241 17.14 -4.83 17.15
CA GLY A 241 18.00 -5.81 16.48
C GLY A 241 17.65 -6.07 15.01
N ILE A 242 16.83 -5.22 14.38
CA ILE A 242 16.46 -5.37 12.96
C ILE A 242 17.09 -4.24 12.14
N PHE A 243 18.02 -4.62 11.26
CA PHE A 243 18.87 -3.69 10.50
C PHE A 243 18.48 -3.54 9.03
N GLN A 244 17.49 -4.30 8.59
CA GLN A 244 17.02 -4.31 7.20
C GLN A 244 15.55 -3.90 7.14
N ALA A 245 15.19 -3.24 6.04
CA ALA A 245 13.81 -2.82 5.79
C ALA A 245 13.43 -2.99 4.33
N VAL A 246 12.15 -3.13 4.06
CA VAL A 246 11.56 -3.06 2.72
C VAL A 246 10.66 -1.84 2.65
N TYR A 247 10.65 -1.15 1.51
CA TYR A 247 9.79 -0.01 1.29
C TYR A 247 9.51 0.18 -0.20
N THR A 248 8.41 0.88 -0.49
CA THR A 248 8.06 1.28 -1.85
C THR A 248 7.87 2.77 -1.99
N ALA A 249 8.11 3.28 -3.19
CA ALA A 249 7.81 4.67 -3.53
C ALA A 249 7.31 4.79 -4.97
N GLY A 250 6.41 5.75 -5.21
CA GLY A 250 6.00 6.13 -6.57
C GLY A 250 6.99 7.05 -7.28
N VAL A 251 7.98 7.59 -6.54
CA VAL A 251 9.10 8.35 -7.10
C VAL A 251 10.33 7.47 -7.18
N VAL A 252 11.13 7.64 -8.23
CA VAL A 252 12.38 6.89 -8.38
C VAL A 252 13.40 7.40 -7.36
N LEU A 253 13.72 6.54 -6.39
CA LEU A 253 14.90 6.63 -5.54
C LEU A 253 16.01 5.70 -6.08
N PRO A 254 17.30 5.96 -5.81
CA PRO A 254 18.38 5.09 -6.28
C PRO A 254 18.68 3.92 -5.30
N LYS A 255 18.90 2.67 -5.73
CA LYS A 255 18.43 1.99 -6.97
C LYS A 255 17.23 1.08 -6.60
N PRO A 256 16.12 1.09 -7.35
CA PRO A 256 15.03 0.15 -7.10
C PRO A 256 15.46 -1.27 -7.47
N MET A 257 15.06 -2.26 -6.68
CA MET A 257 15.31 -3.67 -7.00
C MET A 257 14.27 -4.23 -7.97
N ALA A 258 13.05 -3.68 -7.96
CA ALA A 258 11.96 -4.06 -8.86
C ALA A 258 11.08 -2.84 -9.12
N THR A 259 10.42 -2.82 -10.28
CA THR A 259 9.43 -1.80 -10.63
C THR A 259 8.18 -2.48 -11.16
N CYS A 260 7.03 -2.14 -10.58
CA CYS A 260 5.73 -2.62 -11.01
C CYS A 260 4.87 -1.45 -11.49
N ARG A 261 4.00 -1.69 -12.46
CA ARG A 261 3.07 -0.72 -13.03
C ARG A 261 1.65 -1.01 -12.57
N TYR A 262 0.89 0.03 -12.24
CA TYR A 262 -0.53 -0.11 -11.93
C TYR A 262 -1.34 -0.40 -13.20
N ASN A 263 -2.33 -1.27 -13.06
CA ASN A 263 -3.37 -1.53 -14.04
C ASN A 263 -4.73 -1.33 -13.39
N HIS A 264 -5.72 -0.91 -14.18
CA HIS A 264 -7.04 -0.54 -13.71
C HIS A 264 -8.13 -1.29 -14.48
N ARG A 265 -9.07 -1.90 -13.77
CA ARG A 265 -10.28 -2.50 -14.34
C ARG A 265 -11.51 -1.70 -13.92
N SER A 266 -12.18 -1.09 -14.89
CA SER A 266 -13.35 -0.25 -14.61
C SER A 266 -14.59 -1.07 -14.20
N LEU A 267 -15.10 -0.88 -12.98
CA LEU A 267 -16.35 -1.50 -12.53
C LEU A 267 -17.56 -0.58 -12.76
N ASN A 268 -17.34 0.74 -12.69
CA ASN A 268 -18.34 1.77 -12.93
C ASN A 268 -17.85 2.80 -13.99
N PRO A 269 -17.83 2.44 -15.29
CA PRO A 269 -17.21 3.26 -16.32
C PRO A 269 -17.82 4.65 -16.44
N LYS A 270 -19.13 4.77 -16.20
CA LYS A 270 -19.83 6.06 -16.24
C LYS A 270 -19.27 7.01 -15.17
N LYS A 271 -19.24 6.56 -13.92
CA LYS A 271 -18.72 7.39 -12.82
C LYS A 271 -17.24 7.72 -13.03
N LEU A 272 -16.41 6.74 -13.44
CA LEU A 272 -14.98 6.98 -13.66
C LEU A 272 -14.72 8.06 -14.72
N VAL A 273 -15.52 8.12 -15.78
CA VAL A 273 -15.42 9.20 -16.77
C VAL A 273 -15.96 10.53 -16.24
N GLU A 274 -17.07 10.52 -15.49
CA GLU A 274 -17.68 11.73 -14.91
C GLU A 274 -16.79 12.41 -13.84
N ILE A 275 -15.94 11.65 -13.15
CA ILE A 275 -14.98 12.18 -12.16
C ILE A 275 -13.59 12.44 -12.75
N GLY A 276 -13.38 12.19 -14.05
CA GLY A 276 -12.08 12.40 -14.71
C GLY A 276 -11.02 11.33 -14.46
N PHE A 277 -11.35 10.23 -13.79
CA PHE A 277 -10.42 9.10 -13.57
C PHE A 277 -10.09 8.36 -14.87
N SER A 278 -11.04 8.30 -15.81
CA SER A 278 -10.82 7.71 -17.13
C SER A 278 -11.43 8.57 -18.23
N HIS A 279 -11.00 8.32 -19.48
CA HIS A 279 -11.47 9.08 -20.63
C HIS A 279 -12.06 8.17 -21.70
N LEU A 280 -12.98 8.71 -22.50
CA LEU A 280 -13.49 8.02 -23.68
C LEU A 280 -12.43 8.06 -24.79
N GLY A 281 -12.00 6.88 -25.23
CA GLY A 281 -11.15 6.76 -26.41
C GLY A 281 -11.84 7.24 -27.69
N ARG A 282 -11.04 7.44 -28.75
CA ARG A 282 -11.54 7.83 -30.08
C ARG A 282 -12.59 6.83 -30.56
N ASN A 283 -13.74 7.31 -31.05
CA ASN A 283 -14.88 6.50 -31.52
C ASN A 283 -15.58 5.63 -30.45
N MET A 284 -15.28 5.84 -29.16
CA MET A 284 -15.97 5.18 -28.05
C MET A 284 -17.14 6.04 -27.57
N THR A 285 -18.31 5.42 -27.34
CA THR A 285 -19.44 6.07 -26.67
C THR A 285 -19.59 5.53 -25.25
N MET A 286 -20.23 6.29 -24.36
CA MET A 286 -20.47 5.84 -22.98
C MET A 286 -21.21 4.49 -22.93
N ALA A 287 -22.21 4.29 -23.79
CA ALA A 287 -22.95 3.04 -23.88
C ALA A 287 -22.06 1.85 -24.32
N ARG A 288 -21.14 2.07 -25.27
CA ARG A 288 -20.18 1.05 -25.70
C ARG A 288 -19.19 0.72 -24.58
N LEU A 289 -18.71 1.72 -23.85
CA LEU A 289 -17.79 1.53 -22.72
C LEU A 289 -18.46 0.73 -21.58
N ILE A 290 -19.70 1.09 -21.22
CA ILE A 290 -20.49 0.34 -20.23
C ILE A 290 -20.69 -1.11 -20.68
N LYS A 291 -20.99 -1.34 -21.96
CA LYS A 291 -21.15 -2.69 -22.52
C LYS A 291 -19.85 -3.50 -22.49
N LEU A 292 -18.72 -2.87 -22.83
CA LEU A 292 -17.39 -3.50 -22.85
C LEU A 292 -16.98 -4.03 -21.47
N TYR A 293 -17.27 -3.25 -20.43
CA TYR A 293 -16.86 -3.54 -19.06
C TYR A 293 -17.92 -4.23 -18.21
N LYS A 294 -19.10 -4.51 -18.77
CA LYS A 294 -20.19 -5.20 -18.09
C LYS A 294 -19.71 -6.54 -17.51
N LEU A 295 -20.06 -6.79 -16.25
CA LEU A 295 -19.81 -8.04 -15.55
C LEU A 295 -21.11 -8.81 -15.36
N GLY A 296 -20.99 -10.12 -15.14
CA GLY A 296 -22.11 -10.96 -14.67
C GLY A 296 -22.56 -10.55 -13.26
N SER A 297 -23.73 -11.03 -12.85
CA SER A 297 -24.27 -10.80 -11.50
C SER A 297 -23.86 -11.88 -10.50
N GLU A 298 -23.44 -13.05 -10.99
CA GLU A 298 -23.16 -14.25 -10.20
C GLU A 298 -21.74 -14.75 -10.41
N THR A 299 -21.11 -15.16 -9.30
CA THR A 299 -19.83 -15.85 -9.32
C THR A 299 -20.01 -17.27 -9.86
N SER A 300 -18.98 -17.80 -10.50
CA SER A 300 -19.08 -19.07 -11.24
C SER A 300 -18.26 -20.22 -10.64
N THR A 301 -17.28 -19.92 -9.77
CA THR A 301 -16.39 -20.93 -9.20
C THR A 301 -17.11 -21.77 -8.14
N PRO A 302 -17.28 -23.10 -8.33
CA PRO A 302 -17.90 -23.96 -7.32
C PRO A 302 -17.09 -24.00 -6.03
N GLY A 303 -17.77 -23.92 -4.88
CA GLY A 303 -17.11 -23.95 -3.57
C GLY A 303 -16.52 -22.61 -3.12
N LEU A 304 -16.68 -21.54 -3.90
CA LEU A 304 -16.28 -20.19 -3.52
C LEU A 304 -17.09 -19.69 -2.32
N ARG A 305 -16.41 -19.31 -1.25
CA ARG A 305 -17.00 -18.72 -0.05
C ARG A 305 -16.03 -17.75 0.65
N PRO A 306 -16.51 -16.87 1.53
CA PRO A 306 -15.63 -16.09 2.40
C PRO A 306 -14.70 -17.00 3.22
N MET A 307 -13.48 -16.53 3.44
CA MET A 307 -12.52 -17.18 4.33
C MET A 307 -12.99 -17.10 5.78
N GLU A 308 -12.85 -18.19 6.52
CA GLU A 308 -13.16 -18.31 7.95
C GLU A 308 -11.91 -18.67 8.76
N GLU A 309 -11.99 -18.52 10.08
CA GLU A 309 -10.91 -18.83 11.03
C GLU A 309 -10.39 -20.27 10.89
N LYS A 310 -11.27 -21.23 10.57
CA LYS A 310 -10.90 -22.64 10.39
C LYS A 310 -10.00 -22.89 9.18
N ASP A 311 -9.98 -21.97 8.22
CA ASP A 311 -9.24 -22.13 6.96
C ASP A 311 -7.80 -21.60 7.07
N VAL A 312 -7.43 -20.93 8.17
CA VAL A 312 -6.15 -20.21 8.32
C VAL A 312 -4.94 -21.11 8.06
N ALA A 313 -4.90 -22.31 8.62
CA ALA A 313 -3.78 -23.23 8.46
C ALA A 313 -3.64 -23.74 7.01
N ASP A 314 -4.76 -24.07 6.37
CA ASP A 314 -4.79 -24.52 4.97
C ASP A 314 -4.37 -23.39 4.02
N VAL A 315 -4.87 -22.18 4.25
CA VAL A 315 -4.50 -20.98 3.48
C VAL A 315 -3.03 -20.64 3.68
N ALA A 316 -2.49 -20.70 4.91
CA ALA A 316 -1.06 -20.47 5.16
C ALA A 316 -0.18 -21.47 4.40
N THR A 317 -0.57 -22.75 4.37
CA THR A 317 0.13 -23.78 3.61
C THR A 317 0.07 -23.51 2.11
N LEU A 318 -1.12 -23.23 1.57
CA LEU A 318 -1.33 -22.92 0.16
C LEU A 318 -0.57 -21.66 -0.27
N MET A 319 -0.65 -20.58 0.52
CA MET A 319 0.02 -19.31 0.27
C MET A 319 1.53 -19.48 0.26
N ASN A 320 2.14 -20.11 1.26
CA ASN A 320 3.60 -20.30 1.27
C ASN A 320 4.08 -21.20 0.13
N LYS A 321 3.32 -22.24 -0.22
CA LYS A 321 3.63 -23.08 -1.39
C LYS A 321 3.58 -22.26 -2.68
N TYR A 322 2.53 -21.47 -2.87
CA TYR A 322 2.38 -20.62 -4.05
C TYR A 322 3.46 -19.54 -4.07
N MET A 323 3.72 -18.85 -2.96
CA MET A 323 4.71 -17.79 -2.88
C MET A 323 6.13 -18.23 -3.22
N ALA A 324 6.46 -19.52 -3.12
CA ALA A 324 7.80 -20.07 -3.36
C ALA A 324 8.36 -19.84 -4.78
N HIS A 325 7.53 -19.55 -5.80
CA HIS A 325 8.01 -19.34 -7.18
C HIS A 325 8.34 -17.87 -7.52
N PHE A 326 8.12 -16.95 -6.59
CA PHE A 326 8.55 -15.55 -6.66
C PHE A 326 9.93 -15.36 -6.04
N ASP A 327 10.64 -14.30 -6.42
CA ASP A 327 11.99 -14.01 -5.91
C ASP A 327 11.97 -13.01 -4.75
N LEU A 328 10.94 -12.16 -4.66
CA LEU A 328 10.68 -11.31 -3.50
C LEU A 328 9.29 -11.61 -2.97
N ALA A 329 9.15 -12.28 -1.82
CA ALA A 329 7.84 -12.68 -1.31
C ALA A 329 7.73 -12.58 0.20
N VAL A 330 6.50 -12.47 0.70
CA VAL A 330 6.22 -12.62 2.14
C VAL A 330 6.27 -14.10 2.52
N HIS A 331 6.89 -14.40 3.66
CA HIS A 331 6.69 -15.67 4.34
C HIS A 331 5.59 -15.50 5.37
N PHE A 332 4.49 -16.24 5.23
CA PHE A 332 3.31 -16.08 6.07
C PHE A 332 3.31 -17.08 7.22
N GLU A 333 3.27 -16.58 8.45
CA GLU A 333 2.81 -17.39 9.59
C GLU A 333 1.27 -17.44 9.64
N GLU A 334 0.69 -18.39 10.38
CA GLU A 334 -0.76 -18.46 10.57
C GLU A 334 -1.33 -17.18 11.20
N ALA A 335 -0.56 -16.53 12.09
CA ALA A 335 -0.93 -15.25 12.68
C ALA A 335 -1.04 -14.15 11.61
N ASP A 336 -0.13 -14.13 10.64
CA ASP A 336 -0.14 -13.19 9.52
C ASP A 336 -1.35 -13.44 8.63
N VAL A 337 -1.61 -14.69 8.25
CA VAL A 337 -2.77 -15.08 7.44
C VAL A 337 -4.07 -14.65 8.12
N ARG A 338 -4.23 -14.96 9.42
CA ARG A 338 -5.40 -14.55 10.20
C ARG A 338 -5.59 -13.04 10.21
N HIS A 339 -4.52 -12.27 10.42
CA HIS A 339 -4.60 -10.82 10.52
C HIS A 339 -4.87 -10.17 9.15
N TRP A 340 -4.12 -10.56 8.13
CA TRP A 340 -4.12 -9.91 6.82
C TRP A 340 -5.23 -10.37 5.89
N LEU A 341 -5.61 -11.65 5.96
CA LEU A 341 -6.38 -12.29 4.89
C LEU A 341 -7.83 -12.62 5.27
N ILE A 342 -8.17 -12.70 6.56
CA ILE A 342 -9.57 -12.84 6.97
C ILE A 342 -10.32 -11.54 6.68
N SER A 343 -11.51 -11.68 6.10
CA SER A 343 -12.36 -10.54 5.73
C SER A 343 -12.65 -9.61 6.91
N ARG A 344 -12.41 -8.31 6.71
CA ARG A 344 -12.77 -7.23 7.64
C ARG A 344 -13.66 -6.23 6.89
N PRO A 345 -14.91 -6.01 7.35
CA PRO A 345 -15.86 -5.14 6.65
C PRO A 345 -15.28 -3.76 6.34
N GLY A 346 -15.29 -3.38 5.06
CA GLY A 346 -14.81 -2.08 4.59
C GLY A 346 -13.29 -1.92 4.51
N VAL A 347 -12.51 -2.97 4.82
CA VAL A 347 -11.05 -2.95 4.78
C VAL A 347 -10.52 -3.99 3.80
N VAL A 348 -10.76 -5.28 4.06
CA VAL A 348 -10.22 -6.38 3.24
C VAL A 348 -11.27 -7.48 3.09
N TRP A 349 -11.29 -8.14 1.94
CA TRP A 349 -12.12 -9.31 1.67
C TRP A 349 -11.21 -10.45 1.24
N GLY A 350 -11.27 -11.57 1.96
CA GLY A 350 -10.61 -12.82 1.62
C GLY A 350 -11.61 -13.92 1.34
N TYR A 351 -11.39 -14.66 0.25
CA TYR A 351 -12.23 -15.75 -0.21
C TYR A 351 -11.40 -16.99 -0.44
N VAL A 352 -12.00 -18.14 -0.17
CA VAL A 352 -11.43 -19.46 -0.44
C VAL A 352 -12.33 -20.23 -1.39
N VAL A 353 -11.73 -21.16 -2.12
CA VAL A 353 -12.43 -22.20 -2.87
C VAL A 353 -12.24 -23.51 -2.14
N GLU A 354 -13.34 -24.06 -1.63
CA GLU A 354 -13.37 -25.35 -0.98
C GLU A 354 -13.84 -26.42 -1.97
N ASN A 355 -13.03 -27.45 -2.19
CA ASN A 355 -13.41 -28.56 -3.05
C ASN A 355 -14.69 -29.24 -2.48
N PRO A 356 -15.79 -29.33 -3.25
CA PRO A 356 -17.06 -29.83 -2.74
C PRO A 356 -17.01 -31.27 -2.21
N GLU A 357 -16.13 -32.10 -2.77
CA GLU A 357 -16.00 -33.52 -2.44
C GLU A 357 -15.00 -33.74 -1.30
N THR A 358 -13.78 -33.18 -1.42
CA THR A 358 -12.70 -33.44 -0.47
C THR A 358 -12.68 -32.50 0.73
N LYS A 359 -13.44 -31.40 0.68
CA LYS A 359 -13.48 -30.32 1.68
C LYS A 359 -12.14 -29.60 1.90
N LYS A 360 -11.16 -29.83 1.02
CA LYS A 360 -9.87 -29.13 1.06
C LYS A 360 -9.96 -27.77 0.39
N ILE A 361 -9.24 -26.79 0.92
CA ILE A 361 -9.04 -25.50 0.28
C ILE A 361 -8.10 -25.69 -0.92
N THR A 362 -8.56 -25.29 -2.10
CA THR A 362 -7.79 -25.36 -3.35
C THR A 362 -7.23 -24.01 -3.75
N ASP A 363 -8.00 -22.95 -3.53
CA ASP A 363 -7.64 -21.61 -3.99
C ASP A 363 -7.99 -20.56 -2.94
N PHE A 364 -7.28 -19.44 -2.98
CA PHE A 364 -7.50 -18.27 -2.15
C PHE A 364 -7.30 -17.01 -2.98
N PHE A 365 -8.12 -15.97 -2.77
CA PHE A 365 -7.84 -14.62 -3.25
C PHE A 365 -8.39 -13.56 -2.31
N SER A 366 -7.78 -12.38 -2.37
CA SER A 366 -8.20 -11.23 -1.57
C SER A 366 -8.04 -9.90 -2.30
N PHE A 367 -8.79 -8.92 -1.84
CA PHE A 367 -8.65 -7.52 -2.23
C PHE A 367 -8.97 -6.61 -1.05
N TYR A 368 -8.38 -5.41 -1.02
CA TYR A 368 -8.64 -4.42 0.01
C TYR A 368 -9.27 -3.15 -0.56
N SER A 369 -9.93 -2.38 0.31
CA SER A 369 -10.53 -1.10 0.00
C SER A 369 -9.54 0.01 0.31
N LEU A 370 -9.30 0.88 -0.66
CA LEU A 370 -8.65 2.15 -0.41
C LEU A 370 -9.39 3.21 -1.23
N PRO A 371 -10.42 3.85 -0.65
CA PRO A 371 -11.16 4.88 -1.35
C PRO A 371 -10.32 6.15 -1.51
N SER A 372 -10.72 6.99 -2.47
CA SER A 372 -10.16 8.32 -2.65
C SER A 372 -11.26 9.37 -2.56
N THR A 373 -10.95 10.49 -1.89
CA THR A 373 -11.77 11.70 -1.97
C THR A 373 -11.68 12.27 -3.39
N VAL A 374 -12.82 12.58 -4.01
CA VAL A 374 -12.91 13.28 -5.29
C VAL A 374 -13.00 14.77 -5.03
N ILE A 375 -12.03 15.53 -5.55
CA ILE A 375 -11.92 16.97 -5.32
C ILE A 375 -12.67 17.72 -6.43
N ASN A 376 -13.40 18.78 -6.08
CA ASN A 376 -14.07 19.69 -7.02
C ASN A 376 -15.11 19.05 -7.97
N ASN A 377 -15.72 17.91 -7.62
CA ASN A 377 -16.82 17.32 -8.38
C ASN A 377 -18.18 17.57 -7.70
N PRO A 378 -19.19 18.12 -8.40
CA PRO A 378 -20.48 18.50 -7.78
C PRO A 378 -21.39 17.30 -7.50
N THR A 379 -21.11 16.12 -8.06
CA THR A 379 -21.99 14.94 -8.00
C THR A 379 -21.41 13.83 -7.13
N TYR A 380 -20.10 13.62 -7.17
CA TYR A 380 -19.44 12.54 -6.43
C TYR A 380 -18.37 13.09 -5.51
N SER A 381 -18.37 12.64 -4.26
CA SER A 381 -17.35 12.99 -3.26
C SER A 381 -16.27 11.92 -3.10
N THR A 382 -16.54 10.69 -3.55
CA THR A 382 -15.70 9.52 -3.25
C THR A 382 -15.60 8.61 -4.47
N LEU A 383 -14.39 8.14 -4.74
CA LEU A 383 -14.05 7.05 -5.65
C LEU A 383 -13.78 5.81 -4.79
N ASN A 384 -14.60 4.77 -4.92
CA ASN A 384 -14.37 3.51 -4.20
C ASN A 384 -13.45 2.64 -5.05
N ALA A 385 -12.19 2.49 -4.66
CA ALA A 385 -11.21 1.65 -5.34
C ALA A 385 -10.90 0.39 -4.53
N ALA A 386 -11.01 -0.76 -5.21
CA ALA A 386 -10.52 -2.03 -4.71
C ALA A 386 -9.09 -2.25 -5.23
N TYR A 387 -8.24 -2.86 -4.44
CA TYR A 387 -6.87 -3.23 -4.82
C TYR A 387 -6.71 -4.74 -4.67
N SER A 388 -6.30 -5.40 -5.75
CA SER A 388 -5.87 -6.80 -5.71
C SER A 388 -4.79 -6.96 -4.66
N TYR A 389 -4.99 -7.89 -3.73
CA TYR A 389 -4.03 -8.14 -2.66
C TYR A 389 -3.32 -9.47 -2.89
N TYR A 390 -3.41 -10.40 -1.94
CA TYR A 390 -2.81 -11.72 -2.07
C TYR A 390 -3.78 -12.75 -2.64
N TYR A 391 -3.24 -13.71 -3.37
CA TYR A 391 -3.94 -14.89 -3.85
C TYR A 391 -2.96 -16.07 -3.96
N ALA A 392 -3.53 -17.27 -3.98
CA ALA A 392 -2.82 -18.51 -4.27
C ALA A 392 -3.78 -19.50 -4.92
N VAL A 393 -3.29 -20.22 -5.92
CA VAL A 393 -4.08 -21.22 -6.64
C VAL A 393 -3.44 -22.58 -6.52
N GLN A 394 -4.26 -23.63 -6.58
CA GLN A 394 -3.75 -24.99 -6.62
C GLN A 394 -2.96 -25.18 -7.92
N THR A 395 -1.65 -25.38 -7.80
CA THR A 395 -0.80 -25.77 -8.92
C THR A 395 -0.86 -27.28 -9.15
N PRO A 396 -0.53 -27.77 -10.36
CA PRO A 396 -0.25 -29.19 -10.56
C PRO A 396 0.75 -29.71 -9.52
N SER A 397 0.59 -30.97 -9.13
CA SER A 397 1.47 -31.60 -8.13
C SER A 397 2.89 -31.76 -8.65
N ASP A 398 3.87 -31.81 -7.75
CA ASP A 398 5.26 -32.05 -8.13
C ASP A 398 5.42 -33.40 -8.83
N GLU A 399 4.63 -34.41 -8.47
CA GLU A 399 4.59 -35.70 -9.16
C GLU A 399 4.11 -35.60 -10.60
N GLU A 400 3.11 -34.75 -10.88
CA GLU A 400 2.63 -34.50 -12.25
C GLU A 400 3.66 -33.72 -13.06
N LEU A 401 4.25 -32.67 -12.48
CA LEU A 401 5.25 -31.85 -13.15
C LEU A 401 6.56 -32.60 -13.38
N ASN A 402 6.98 -33.47 -12.47
CA ASN A 402 8.21 -34.26 -12.59
C ASN A 402 8.13 -35.34 -13.68
N LYS A 403 6.93 -35.72 -14.13
CA LYS A 403 6.76 -36.60 -15.31
C LYS A 403 7.16 -35.90 -16.61
N ILE A 404 7.16 -34.57 -16.65
CA ILE A 404 7.57 -33.77 -17.80
C ILE A 404 9.08 -33.57 -17.71
N THR A 405 9.84 -34.21 -18.60
CA THR A 405 11.31 -34.18 -18.59
C THR A 405 11.88 -32.87 -19.10
N ASP A 406 11.20 -32.21 -20.04
CA ASP A 406 11.59 -30.90 -20.57
C ASP A 406 11.28 -29.79 -19.56
N PRO A 407 12.28 -29.04 -19.05
CA PRO A 407 12.05 -27.96 -18.09
C PRO A 407 11.16 -26.84 -18.61
N GLU A 408 11.26 -26.50 -19.91
CA GLU A 408 10.46 -25.43 -20.50
C GLU A 408 9.00 -25.84 -20.69
N GLU A 409 8.74 -27.06 -21.17
CA GLU A 409 7.40 -27.63 -21.19
C GLU A 409 6.78 -27.71 -19.79
N ARG A 410 7.55 -28.15 -18.78
CA ARG A 410 7.08 -28.23 -17.40
C ARG A 410 6.66 -26.85 -16.87
N LYS A 411 7.48 -25.83 -17.13
CA LYS A 411 7.18 -24.43 -16.77
C LYS A 411 5.91 -23.96 -17.45
N ARG A 412 5.79 -24.16 -18.77
CA ARG A 412 4.61 -23.78 -19.55
C ARG A 412 3.34 -24.46 -19.03
N THR A 413 3.36 -25.76 -18.77
CA THR A 413 2.20 -26.49 -18.23
C THR A 413 1.74 -25.93 -16.89
N ARG A 414 2.68 -25.60 -15.99
CA ARG A 414 2.34 -24.94 -14.71
C ARG A 414 1.73 -23.57 -14.95
N ASP A 415 2.36 -22.73 -15.78
CA ASP A 415 1.94 -21.35 -16.01
C ASP A 415 0.56 -21.30 -16.73
N GLU A 416 0.27 -22.26 -17.62
CA GLU A 416 -1.05 -22.43 -18.25
C GLU A 416 -2.14 -22.81 -17.24
N ALA A 417 -1.85 -23.74 -16.33
CA ALA A 417 -2.77 -24.14 -15.27
C ALA A 417 -3.09 -22.97 -14.31
N ILE A 418 -2.05 -22.22 -13.91
CA ILE A 418 -2.20 -21.00 -13.11
C ILE A 418 -3.04 -19.98 -13.87
N LYS A 419 -2.73 -19.73 -15.15
CA LYS A 419 -3.45 -18.78 -15.99
C LYS A 419 -4.94 -19.08 -16.05
N GLU A 420 -5.33 -20.31 -16.37
CA GLU A 420 -6.74 -20.70 -16.44
C GLU A 420 -7.44 -20.42 -15.10
N ARG A 421 -6.80 -20.82 -13.99
CA ARG A 421 -7.40 -20.68 -12.67
C ARG A 421 -7.51 -19.24 -12.20
N LEU A 422 -6.48 -18.43 -12.40
CA LEU A 422 -6.52 -17.01 -12.05
C LEU A 422 -7.57 -16.24 -12.86
N ASN A 423 -7.77 -16.56 -14.14
CA ASN A 423 -8.81 -15.92 -14.94
C ASN A 423 -10.21 -16.18 -14.36
N MET A 424 -10.48 -17.39 -13.87
CA MET A 424 -11.74 -17.71 -13.19
C MET A 424 -11.89 -16.96 -11.86
N LEU A 425 -10.89 -17.04 -10.99
CA LEU A 425 -10.94 -16.45 -9.65
C LEU A 425 -11.02 -14.92 -9.69
N MET A 426 -10.20 -14.28 -10.53
CA MET A 426 -10.20 -12.83 -10.64
C MET A 426 -11.45 -12.31 -11.34
N GLN A 427 -12.07 -13.08 -12.24
CA GLN A 427 -13.39 -12.75 -12.77
C GLN A 427 -14.45 -12.73 -11.65
N ASP A 428 -14.44 -13.70 -10.74
CA ASP A 428 -15.32 -13.72 -9.58
C ASP A 428 -14.99 -12.60 -8.57
N ALA A 429 -13.71 -12.28 -8.37
CA ALA A 429 -13.26 -11.15 -7.54
C ALA A 429 -13.82 -9.80 -8.07
N LEU A 430 -13.81 -9.59 -9.38
CA LEU A 430 -14.40 -8.39 -10.00
C LEU A 430 -15.91 -8.31 -9.79
N ILE A 431 -16.61 -9.45 -9.85
CA ILE A 431 -18.06 -9.52 -9.58
C ILE A 431 -18.33 -9.20 -8.12
N LEU A 432 -17.56 -9.77 -7.19
CA LEU A 432 -17.67 -9.51 -5.76
C LEU A 432 -17.38 -8.04 -5.44
N ALA A 433 -16.29 -7.48 -5.95
CA ALA A 433 -15.99 -6.05 -5.78
C ALA A 433 -17.12 -5.16 -6.32
N ARG A 434 -17.69 -5.48 -7.48
CA ARG A 434 -18.86 -4.74 -7.99
C ARG A 434 -20.07 -4.82 -7.05
N ARG A 435 -20.29 -5.94 -6.35
CA ARG A 435 -21.38 -6.10 -5.36
C ARG A 435 -21.17 -5.26 -4.10
N PHE A 436 -19.93 -4.89 -3.80
CA PHE A 436 -19.58 -3.98 -2.70
C PHE A 436 -19.43 -2.52 -3.15
N ASP A 437 -20.04 -2.15 -4.28
CA ASP A 437 -20.08 -0.77 -4.81
C ASP A 437 -18.69 -0.16 -5.09
N PHE A 438 -17.71 -1.00 -5.45
CA PHE A 438 -16.44 -0.52 -5.98
C PHE A 438 -16.61 -0.01 -7.42
N ASP A 439 -15.92 1.09 -7.73
CA ASP A 439 -15.97 1.75 -9.03
C ASP A 439 -14.83 1.33 -9.96
N VAL A 440 -13.70 0.93 -9.37
CA VAL A 440 -12.49 0.47 -10.07
C VAL A 440 -11.81 -0.62 -9.25
N PHE A 441 -11.19 -1.56 -9.95
CA PHE A 441 -10.34 -2.60 -9.36
C PHE A 441 -8.92 -2.44 -9.88
N ASN A 442 -7.97 -2.23 -8.98
CA ASN A 442 -6.57 -1.95 -9.29
C ASN A 442 -5.73 -3.21 -9.08
N ALA A 443 -4.73 -3.42 -9.93
CA ALA A 443 -3.74 -4.48 -9.77
C ALA A 443 -2.39 -4.00 -10.30
N LEU A 444 -1.31 -4.27 -9.58
CA LEU A 444 0.05 -4.08 -10.11
C LEU A 444 0.40 -5.23 -11.06
N ASN A 445 1.36 -5.06 -11.97
CA ASN A 445 1.89 -6.19 -12.76
C ASN A 445 2.93 -7.04 -11.99
N LEU A 446 2.69 -7.21 -10.69
CA LEU A 446 3.41 -8.12 -9.81
C LEU A 446 2.73 -9.48 -9.76
N MET A 447 3.39 -10.46 -9.16
CA MET A 447 2.94 -11.86 -9.14
C MET A 447 2.58 -12.34 -10.56
N ASP A 448 1.63 -13.26 -10.67
CA ASP A 448 1.10 -13.77 -11.93
C ASP A 448 -0.01 -12.89 -12.52
N ASN A 449 -0.08 -11.60 -12.16
CA ASN A 449 -1.21 -10.73 -12.56
C ASN A 449 -1.32 -10.58 -14.08
N GLU A 450 -0.19 -10.60 -14.80
CA GLU A 450 -0.16 -10.52 -16.26
C GLU A 450 -0.88 -11.70 -16.94
N LEU A 451 -1.08 -12.82 -16.25
CA LEU A 451 -1.82 -13.97 -16.79
C LEU A 451 -3.33 -13.72 -16.94
N PHE A 452 -3.90 -12.75 -16.21
CA PHE A 452 -5.34 -12.44 -16.26
C PHE A 452 -5.66 -11.00 -16.68
N THR A 453 -4.73 -10.04 -16.55
CA THR A 453 -5.02 -8.62 -16.76
C THR A 453 -5.60 -8.33 -18.13
N GLU A 454 -5.00 -8.83 -19.21
CA GLU A 454 -5.48 -8.60 -20.58
C GLU A 454 -6.88 -9.22 -20.80
N ASN A 455 -7.04 -10.50 -20.50
CA ASN A 455 -8.31 -11.24 -20.64
C ASN A 455 -9.45 -10.59 -19.86
N LEU A 456 -9.15 -10.14 -18.65
CA LEU A 456 -10.11 -9.49 -17.76
C LEU A 456 -10.20 -7.99 -18.00
N LYS A 457 -9.58 -7.45 -19.06
CA LYS A 457 -9.72 -6.05 -19.53
C LYS A 457 -9.20 -5.01 -18.54
N PHE A 458 -8.13 -5.34 -17.82
CA PHE A 458 -7.36 -4.34 -17.09
C PHE A 458 -6.61 -3.47 -18.11
N GLY A 459 -6.75 -2.15 -18.00
CA GLY A 459 -5.99 -1.20 -18.79
C GLY A 459 -4.76 -0.73 -18.03
N PRO A 460 -3.63 -0.46 -18.72
CA PRO A 460 -2.44 0.06 -18.07
C PRO A 460 -2.68 1.48 -17.53
N GLY A 461 -2.31 1.69 -16.27
CA GLY A 461 -2.24 3.01 -15.64
C GLY A 461 -0.95 3.73 -15.96
N ASP A 462 -0.80 4.97 -15.51
CA ASP A 462 0.41 5.78 -15.61
C ASP A 462 1.33 5.67 -14.40
N GLY A 463 0.78 5.25 -13.25
CA GLY A 463 1.52 5.05 -12.00
C GLY A 463 2.45 3.84 -12.01
N TYR A 464 3.63 4.03 -11.42
CA TYR A 464 4.60 2.98 -11.12
C TYR A 464 4.82 2.89 -9.61
N LEU A 465 5.15 1.70 -9.14
CA LEU A 465 5.58 1.43 -7.78
C LEU A 465 6.95 0.78 -7.81
N HIS A 466 7.93 1.44 -7.19
CA HIS A 466 9.30 1.00 -7.13
C HIS A 466 9.59 0.37 -5.77
N TYR A 467 10.20 -0.81 -5.76
CA TYR A 467 10.54 -1.57 -4.57
C TYR A 467 12.00 -1.39 -4.19
N TYR A 468 12.24 -1.27 -2.89
CA TYR A 468 13.57 -0.99 -2.33
C TYR A 468 13.82 -1.84 -1.08
N LEU A 469 15.10 -2.18 -0.88
CA LEU A 469 15.60 -2.70 0.38
C LEU A 469 16.57 -1.72 1.01
N TYR A 470 16.41 -1.51 2.31
CA TYR A 470 17.38 -0.81 3.14
C TYR A 470 18.36 -1.82 3.73
N ASN A 471 19.65 -1.52 3.63
CA ASN A 471 20.75 -2.34 4.12
C ASN A 471 20.76 -3.79 3.60
N TRP A 472 20.30 -3.98 2.36
CA TRP A 472 20.35 -5.27 1.67
C TRP A 472 20.68 -5.06 0.20
N ARG A 473 21.71 -5.75 -0.29
CA ARG A 473 22.02 -5.85 -1.71
C ARG A 473 21.18 -6.98 -2.30
N CYS A 474 20.55 -6.71 -3.43
CA CYS A 474 19.71 -7.65 -4.14
C CYS A 474 19.90 -7.45 -5.64
N ARG A 475 19.92 -8.54 -6.39
CA ARG A 475 19.82 -8.48 -7.86
C ARG A 475 18.49 -7.87 -8.28
N GLU A 476 18.46 -7.35 -9.51
CA GLU A 476 17.22 -6.82 -10.08
C GLU A 476 16.20 -7.94 -10.25
N ILE A 477 14.96 -7.68 -9.85
CA ILE A 477 13.84 -8.63 -9.85
C ILE A 477 12.79 -8.08 -10.81
N GLU A 478 12.39 -8.92 -11.77
CA GLU A 478 11.31 -8.60 -12.69
C GLU A 478 9.98 -8.43 -11.95
N GLY A 479 9.08 -7.56 -12.43
CA GLY A 479 7.81 -7.27 -11.75
C GLY A 479 7.01 -8.54 -11.41
N HIS A 480 6.88 -9.46 -12.36
CA HIS A 480 6.16 -10.73 -12.19
C HIS A 480 6.82 -11.70 -11.18
N LYS A 481 8.06 -11.41 -10.74
CA LYS A 481 8.78 -12.14 -9.68
C LYS A 481 8.64 -11.50 -8.30
N VAL A 482 7.88 -10.41 -8.19
CA VAL A 482 7.52 -9.78 -6.91
C VAL A 482 6.22 -10.39 -6.40
N GLY A 483 6.29 -11.14 -5.31
CA GLY A 483 5.19 -11.67 -4.49
C GLY A 483 4.98 -10.91 -3.17
N LEU A 484 5.48 -9.67 -3.07
CA LEU A 484 5.24 -8.76 -1.95
C LEU A 484 4.27 -7.66 -2.40
N VAL A 485 3.09 -7.58 -1.78
CA VAL A 485 2.09 -6.53 -2.05
C VAL A 485 2.08 -5.52 -0.90
N MET A 486 2.42 -4.27 -1.22
CA MET A 486 2.45 -3.15 -0.27
C MET A 486 1.11 -2.41 -0.22
N LEU A 487 0.78 -1.83 0.95
CA LEU A 487 -0.50 -1.16 1.24
C LEU A 487 -0.56 0.32 0.84
#